data_AF-A0A2V7H7I5-F1
#
_entry.id   AF-A0A2V7H7I5-F1
#
_cell.length_a   1.000
_cell.length_b   1.000
_cell.length_c   1.000
_cell.angle_alpha   90.00
_cell.angle_beta   90.00
_cell.angle_gamma   90.00
#
_symmetry.space_group_name_H-M   'P 1'
#
loop_
_entity.id
_entity.type
_entity.pdbx_description
1 polymer ?
#
loop_
_entity_poly.entity_id
_entity_poly.type
_entity_poly.pdbx_seq_one_letter_code
_entity_poly.pdbx_strand_id
1 'polypeptide(L)' 'RTKEEVEREKLRDPIVLFRDRALKAGVLSDDDVKKIEKDVNDLVDEAVAFADASPEPPASELFTDIFKESA' A
#
# COMPACT_ATOMS: atom_id res chain seq x y z
N ARG A 1 17.22 -12.56 8.12
CA ARG A 1 17.90 -12.00 6.92
C ARG A 1 18.96 -11.02 7.39
N THR A 2 20.10 -10.90 6.71
CA THR A 2 21.17 -9.97 7.13
C THR A 2 20.83 -8.54 6.70
N LYS A 3 21.41 -7.54 7.38
CA LYS A 3 21.23 -6.12 6.99
C LYS A 3 21.72 -5.87 5.57
N GLU A 4 22.85 -6.49 5.19
CA GLU A 4 23.45 -6.39 3.86
C GLU A 4 22.52 -6.93 2.76
N GLU A 5 21.80 -8.02 3.04
CA GLU A 5 20.81 -8.60 2.12
C GLU A 5 19.65 -7.61 1.89
N VAL A 6 19.14 -7.01 2.96
CA VAL A 6 18.05 -6.01 2.86
C VAL A 6 18.47 -4.80 2.04
N GLU A 7 19.67 -4.26 2.29
CA GLU A 7 20.17 -3.10 1.53
C GLU A 7 20.39 -3.43 0.05
N ARG A 8 20.89 -4.64 -0.27
CA ARG A 8 21.03 -5.08 -1.66
C ARG A 8 19.67 -5.22 -2.36
N GLU A 9 18.65 -5.74 -1.69
CA GLU A 9 17.32 -5.85 -2.27
C GLU A 9 16.63 -4.49 -2.44
N LYS A 10 16.87 -3.52 -1.54
CA LYS A 10 16.38 -2.14 -1.71
C LYS A 10 16.90 -1.47 -2.97
N LEU A 11 18.16 -1.72 -3.35
CA LEU A 11 18.72 -1.21 -4.61
C LEU A 11 18.04 -1.78 -5.87
N ARG A 12 17.27 -2.87 -5.72
CA ARG A 12 16.53 -3.53 -6.79
C ARG A 12 15.03 -3.23 -6.75
N ASP A 13 14.63 -2.22 -5.98
CA ASP A 13 13.23 -1.83 -5.87
C ASP A 13 12.66 -1.45 -7.25
N PRO A 14 11.63 -2.17 -7.73
CA PRO A 14 11.03 -1.90 -9.03
C PRO A 14 10.39 -0.51 -9.13
N ILE A 15 9.90 0.05 -8.02
CA ILE A 15 9.28 1.38 -7.98
C ILE A 15 10.34 2.45 -8.23
N VAL A 16 11.48 2.35 -7.54
CA VAL A 16 12.61 3.29 -7.71
C VAL A 16 13.18 3.18 -9.13
N LEU A 17 13.37 1.95 -9.62
CA LEU A 17 13.89 1.71 -10.96
C LEU A 17 12.94 2.20 -12.05
N PHE A 18 11.63 2.02 -11.88
CA PHE A 18 10.64 2.51 -12.83
C PHE A 18 10.56 4.03 -12.83
N ARG A 19 10.55 4.68 -11.66
CA ARG A 19 10.55 6.14 -11.52
C ARG A 19 11.73 6.75 -12.28
N ASP A 20 12.94 6.26 -12.05
CA ASP A 20 14.15 6.76 -12.73
C ASP A 20 14.05 6.60 -14.26
N ARG A 21 13.56 5.45 -14.75
CA ARG A 21 13.35 5.21 -16.19
C ARG A 21 12.29 6.15 -16.77
N ALA A 22 11.19 6.36 -16.07
CA ALA A 22 10.09 7.21 -16.52
C ALA A 22 10.48 8.69 -16.57
N LEU A 23 11.24 9.17 -15.58
CA LEU A 23 11.81 10.52 -15.57
C LEU A 23 12.81 10.71 -16.72
N LYS A 24 13.73 9.76 -16.91
CA LYS A 24 14.71 9.78 -18.02
C LYS A 24 14.06 9.75 -19.39
N ALA A 25 12.94 9.02 -19.53
CA ALA A 25 12.18 8.95 -20.76
C ALA A 25 11.28 10.20 -20.99
N GLY A 26 11.19 11.11 -20.02
CA GLY A 26 10.31 12.29 -20.09
C GLY A 26 8.81 11.96 -20.02
N VAL A 27 8.46 10.74 -19.57
CA VAL A 27 7.06 10.29 -19.43
C VAL A 27 6.45 10.80 -18.13
N LEU A 28 7.28 11.03 -17.11
CA LEU A 28 6.92 11.67 -15.85
C LEU A 28 7.84 12.86 -15.60
N SER A 29 7.31 13.88 -14.93
CA SER A 29 8.09 14.94 -14.29
C SER A 29 8.22 14.70 -12.78
N ASP A 30 9.15 15.39 -12.12
CA ASP A 30 9.26 15.36 -10.66
C ASP A 30 7.98 15.87 -9.96
N ASP A 31 7.26 16.80 -10.58
CA ASP A 31 6.00 17.31 -10.04
C ASP A 31 4.87 16.29 -10.16
N ASP A 32 4.81 15.52 -11.26
CA ASP A 32 3.87 14.39 -11.39
C ASP A 32 4.12 13.34 -10.31
N VAL A 33 5.39 13.02 -10.05
CA VAL A 33 5.75 12.03 -9.03
C VAL A 33 5.33 12.51 -7.63
N LYS A 34 5.63 13.76 -7.28
CA LYS A 34 5.21 14.34 -6.00
C LYS A 34 3.70 14.35 -5.84
N LYS A 35 2.97 14.65 -6.92
CA LYS A 35 1.51 14.62 -6.91
C LYS A 35 0.99 13.21 -6.64
N ILE A 36 1.52 12.20 -7.33
CA ILE A 36 1.14 10.79 -7.10
C ILE A 36 1.45 10.38 -5.66
N GLU A 37 2.65 10.70 -5.15
CA GLU A 37 3.02 10.39 -3.76
C GLU A 37 2.06 11.03 -2.75
N LYS A 38 1.66 12.30 -2.99
CA LYS A 38 0.68 12.98 -2.15
C LYS A 38 -0.70 12.31 -2.23
N ASP A 39 -1.21 12.08 -3.42
CA ASP A 39 -2.54 11.51 -3.63
C ASP A 39 -2.65 10.11 -2.96
N VAL A 40 -1.58 9.31 -3.02
CA VAL A 40 -1.52 8.00 -2.36
C VAL A 40 -1.46 8.14 -0.84
N ASN A 41 -0.67 9.07 -0.30
CA ASN A 41 -0.62 9.30 1.15
C ASN A 41 -1.98 9.74 1.69
N ASP A 42 -2.63 10.70 1.02
CA ASP A 42 -3.95 11.20 1.41
C ASP A 42 -4.98 10.05 1.41
N LEU A 43 -4.94 9.15 0.41
CA LEU A 43 -5.81 7.97 0.34
C LEU A 43 -5.53 6.96 1.47
N VAL A 44 -4.26 6.71 1.79
CA VAL A 44 -3.87 5.80 2.87
C VAL A 44 -4.32 6.35 4.22
N ASP A 45 -4.13 7.65 4.45
CA ASP A 45 -4.56 8.31 5.68
C ASP A 45 -6.09 8.23 5.86
N GLU A 46 -6.86 8.41 4.79
CA GLU A 46 -8.31 8.22 4.80
C GLU A 46 -8.68 6.76 5.12
N ALA A 47 -8.01 5.79 4.51
CA ALA A 47 -8.26 4.37 4.75
C ALA A 47 -7.93 3.96 6.20
N VAL A 48 -6.85 4.48 6.77
CA VAL A 48 -6.48 4.26 8.18
C VAL A 48 -7.51 4.88 9.10
N ALA A 49 -7.91 6.13 8.86
CA ALA A 49 -8.94 6.80 9.67
C ALA A 49 -10.28 6.05 9.64
N PHE A 50 -10.66 5.52 8.47
CA PHE A 50 -11.84 4.67 8.34
C PHE A 50 -11.71 3.37 9.13
N ALA A 51 -10.56 2.70 9.06
CA ALA A 51 -10.32 1.46 9.79
C ALA A 51 -10.36 1.67 11.31
N ASP A 52 -9.74 2.76 11.81
CA ASP A 52 -9.71 3.09 13.24
C ASP A 52 -11.09 3.55 13.77
N ALA A 53 -11.89 4.21 12.93
CA ALA A 53 -13.24 4.63 13.28
C ALA A 53 -14.28 3.51 13.15
N SER A 54 -13.91 2.39 12.52
CA SER A 54 -14.83 1.26 12.33
C SER A 54 -15.15 0.62 13.68
N PRO A 55 -16.43 0.34 13.97
CA PRO A 55 -16.80 -0.31 15.22
C PRO A 55 -16.24 -1.73 15.28
N GLU A 56 -15.91 -2.18 16.48
CA GLU A 56 -15.57 -3.58 16.72
C GLU A 56 -16.73 -4.49 16.32
N PRO A 57 -16.45 -5.65 15.72
CA PRO A 57 -17.48 -6.61 15.37
C PRO A 57 -18.21 -7.10 16.63
N PRO A 58 -19.55 -7.27 16.59
CA PRO A 58 -20.30 -7.80 17.70
C PRO A 58 -19.88 -9.24 18.02
N ALA A 59 -19.97 -9.63 19.29
CA ALA A 59 -19.57 -10.98 19.74
C ALA A 59 -20.31 -12.13 19.02
N SER A 60 -21.48 -11.86 18.42
CA SER A 60 -22.21 -12.83 17.60
C SER A 60 -21.48 -13.24 16.31
N GLU A 61 -20.64 -12.36 15.76
CA GLU A 61 -19.81 -12.66 14.58
C GLU A 61 -18.71 -13.69 14.87
N LEU A 62 -18.39 -13.97 16.14
CA LEU A 62 -17.41 -14.99 16.50
C LEU A 62 -17.75 -16.39 15.95
N PHE A 63 -19.04 -16.67 15.75
CA PHE A 63 -19.53 -17.97 15.30
C PHE A 63 -19.99 -17.99 13.85
N THR A 64 -19.88 -16.87 13.12
CA THR A 64 -20.14 -16.83 11.68
C THR A 64 -18.97 -17.46 10.92
N ASP A 65 -19.20 -17.84 9.66
CA ASP A 65 -18.17 -18.38 8.75
C ASP A 65 -17.53 -19.73 9.13
N ILE A 66 -18.07 -20.43 10.14
CA ILE A 66 -17.62 -21.79 10.53
C ILE A 66 -18.10 -22.86 9.54
N PHE A 67 -19.34 -22.73 9.07
CA PHE A 67 -19.92 -23.59 8.04
C PHE A 67 -20.48 -22.72 6.93
N LYS A 68 -20.32 -23.17 5.69
CA LYS A 68 -21.02 -22.57 4.55
C LYS A 68 -22.51 -22.90 4.67
N GLU A 69 -23.39 -21.90 4.55
CA GLU A 69 -24.82 -22.18 4.40
C GLU A 69 -25.05 -23.08 3.18
N SER A 70 -25.77 -24.17 3.41
CA SER A 70 -26.13 -25.10 2.34
C SER A 70 -27.18 -24.42 1.46
N ALA A 71 -26.93 -24.44 0.14
CA ALA A 71 -27.79 -23.82 -0.88
C ALA A 71 -29.23 -24.35 -0.87
#